data_AF-A0A2G6FGQ0-F1
#
_entry.id   AF-A0A2G6FGQ0-F1
#
_cell.length_a   1.000
_cell.length_b   1.000
_cell.length_c   1.000
_cell.angle_alpha   90.00
_cell.angle_beta   90.00
_cell.angle_gamma   90.00
#
_symmetry.space_group_name_H-M   'P 1'
#
loop_
_entity.id
_entity.type
_entity.pdbx_description
1 polymer ?
#
loop_
_entity_poly.entity_id
_entity_poly.type
_entity_poly.pdbx_seq_one_letter_code
_entity_poly.pdbx_strand_id
1 'polypeptide(L)'
;MKERLLKTYMAVLLVLAFAVPAASADDSELIRLETLLMEQINQCRANPLETAESIGFSGERLLADLPELREILTDGLPPLTLDSRLRDAARSHAAGELAVINADSPPADEAGVSLNERLEEYGYFPQASGESVGMLAFANFISPELAVSHIFERMLREELSPEPAARRNILAADVSDIGIGFVAGAVNILDGQYNAYLASCFFAGSALTTLQSSLLHRINMARKAPLDLIASLGLGLEESLSEELENGLPSLTMNPDLHAAAGSHAANMAGNDCYGHISPDGAGYEERIRMQGYEASATGEVLSISCYINGQDDTLEMEAAAMLEDILIDELLSRREKKLFRSDFSDVGIGLVAAADSPLAGICGDGVYLMVITLGSPLEVSLDIEG
;
A
#
# COMPACT_ATOMS: atom_id res chain seq x y z
N MET A 1 -23.58 -6.44 24.38
CA MET A 1 -22.62 -6.36 23.25
C MET A 1 -23.15 -6.94 21.92
N LYS A 2 -24.37 -7.49 21.87
CA LYS A 2 -25.05 -7.97 20.66
C LYS A 2 -25.67 -6.87 19.76
N GLU A 3 -25.49 -5.60 20.11
CA GLU A 3 -26.15 -4.45 19.44
C GLU A 3 -25.20 -3.53 18.68
N ARG A 4 -23.87 -3.77 18.70
CA ARG A 4 -22.90 -2.89 18.00
C ARG A 4 -22.41 -3.39 16.64
N LEU A 5 -22.73 -4.62 16.25
CA LEU A 5 -22.44 -5.16 14.91
C LEU A 5 -23.62 -5.03 13.92
N LEU A 6 -24.74 -4.41 14.32
CA LEU A 6 -25.96 -4.31 13.54
C LEU A 6 -26.19 -2.88 13.01
N LYS A 7 -25.21 -2.35 12.27
CA LYS A 7 -25.41 -1.21 11.36
C LYS A 7 -25.07 -1.58 9.90
N THR A 8 -25.21 -2.86 9.57
CA THR A 8 -25.06 -3.39 8.21
C THR A 8 -26.46 -3.73 7.71
N TYR A 9 -27.09 -2.84 6.95
CA TYR A 9 -28.42 -3.09 6.37
C TYR A 9 -28.29 -4.15 5.26
N MET A 10 -28.56 -5.40 5.62
CA MET A 10 -28.55 -6.56 4.74
C MET A 10 -29.84 -6.61 3.91
N ALA A 11 -29.73 -6.47 2.59
CA ALA A 11 -30.86 -6.67 1.69
C ALA A 11 -30.97 -8.16 1.32
N VAL A 12 -32.05 -8.83 1.74
CA VAL A 12 -32.37 -10.21 1.35
C VAL A 12 -33.43 -10.16 0.25
N LEU A 13 -33.04 -10.51 -0.98
CA LEU A 13 -33.96 -10.56 -2.12
C LEU A 13 -34.46 -12.00 -2.30
N LEU A 14 -35.74 -12.25 -1.97
CA LEU A 14 -36.35 -13.58 -1.96
C LEU A 14 -37.22 -13.76 -3.21
N VAL A 15 -36.71 -14.50 -4.19
CA VAL A 15 -37.47 -14.98 -5.36
C VAL A 15 -37.59 -16.51 -5.24
N LEU A 16 -38.53 -17.16 -5.93
CA LEU A 16 -38.77 -18.61 -5.80
C LEU A 16 -37.98 -19.45 -6.83
N ALA A 17 -37.28 -20.46 -6.30
CA ALA A 17 -37.07 -21.83 -6.80
C ALA A 17 -35.78 -22.25 -7.55
N PHE A 18 -35.39 -23.49 -7.17
CA PHE A 18 -34.41 -24.47 -7.67
C PHE A 18 -32.91 -24.27 -7.36
N ALA A 19 -32.39 -25.20 -6.53
CA ALA A 19 -31.00 -25.30 -6.14
C ALA A 19 -30.12 -25.75 -7.32
N VAL A 20 -29.19 -24.88 -7.71
CA VAL A 20 -28.06 -25.20 -8.60
C VAL A 20 -26.80 -25.24 -7.73
N PRO A 21 -25.91 -26.25 -7.88
CA PRO A 21 -24.68 -26.30 -7.11
C PRO A 21 -23.78 -25.10 -7.41
N ALA A 22 -23.13 -24.57 -6.38
CA ALA A 22 -22.20 -23.45 -6.48
C ALA A 22 -21.05 -23.80 -7.44
N ALA A 23 -21.00 -23.14 -8.58
CA ALA A 23 -19.86 -23.19 -9.48
C ALA A 23 -18.77 -22.27 -8.92
N SER A 24 -17.55 -22.80 -8.73
CA SER A 24 -16.37 -21.95 -8.54
C SER A 24 -16.13 -21.19 -9.84
N ALA A 25 -16.15 -19.86 -9.79
CA ALA A 25 -15.81 -19.03 -10.95
C ALA A 25 -14.36 -19.28 -11.37
N ASP A 26 -14.10 -19.27 -12.68
CA ASP A 26 -12.74 -19.33 -13.23
C ASP A 26 -11.97 -18.04 -12.90
N ASP A 27 -10.66 -18.11 -12.70
CA ASP A 27 -9.83 -16.94 -12.35
C ASP A 27 -9.95 -15.82 -13.40
N SER A 28 -10.13 -16.19 -14.67
CA SER A 28 -10.34 -15.22 -15.76
C SER A 28 -11.68 -14.48 -15.64
N GLU A 29 -12.71 -15.15 -15.10
CA GLU A 29 -14.01 -14.55 -14.85
C GLU A 29 -13.95 -13.60 -13.66
N LEU A 30 -13.27 -13.97 -12.58
CA LEU A 30 -13.08 -13.10 -11.41
C LEU A 30 -12.33 -11.81 -11.79
N ILE A 31 -11.26 -11.92 -12.59
CA ILE A 31 -10.52 -10.74 -13.11
C ILE A 31 -11.46 -9.82 -13.90
N ARG A 32 -12.37 -10.39 -14.71
CA ARG A 32 -13.33 -9.59 -15.47
C ARG A 32 -14.32 -8.86 -14.54
N LEU A 33 -14.76 -9.48 -13.45
CA LEU A 33 -15.66 -8.86 -12.48
C LEU A 33 -14.98 -7.75 -11.67
N GLU A 34 -13.73 -7.96 -11.27
CA GLU A 34 -12.90 -6.93 -10.66
C GLU A 34 -12.72 -5.73 -11.60
N THR A 35 -12.49 -5.99 -12.89
CA THR A 35 -12.38 -4.94 -13.92
C THR A 35 -13.69 -4.16 -14.07
N LEU A 36 -14.83 -4.86 -14.10
CA LEU A 36 -16.15 -4.22 -14.18
C LEU A 36 -16.44 -3.34 -12.95
N LEU A 37 -16.10 -3.81 -11.74
CA LEU A 37 -16.28 -3.04 -10.51
C LEU A 37 -15.37 -1.79 -10.52
N MET A 38 -14.13 -1.93 -10.97
CA MET A 38 -13.20 -0.82 -11.16
C MET A 38 -13.74 0.24 -12.13
N GLU A 39 -14.31 -0.18 -13.26
CA GLU A 39 -14.91 0.72 -14.24
C GLU A 39 -16.07 1.52 -13.62
N GLN A 40 -16.94 0.88 -12.84
CA GLN A 40 -18.04 1.56 -12.15
C GLN A 40 -17.55 2.57 -11.10
N ILE A 41 -16.52 2.20 -10.32
CA ILE A 41 -15.87 3.09 -9.34
C ILE A 41 -15.25 4.30 -10.06
N ASN A 42 -14.51 4.09 -11.14
CA ASN A 42 -13.87 5.18 -11.88
C ASN A 42 -14.87 6.06 -12.63
N GLN A 43 -15.98 5.49 -13.14
CA GLN A 43 -17.08 6.28 -13.69
C GLN A 43 -17.70 7.17 -12.62
N CYS A 44 -17.91 6.63 -11.40
CA CYS A 44 -18.37 7.41 -10.26
C CYS A 44 -17.43 8.54 -9.91
N ARG A 45 -16.12 8.28 -9.85
CA ARG A 45 -15.13 9.31 -9.55
C ARG A 45 -15.12 10.41 -10.59
N ALA A 46 -15.19 10.07 -11.88
CA ALA A 46 -15.22 11.05 -12.95
C ALA A 46 -16.50 11.90 -12.96
N ASN A 47 -17.66 11.29 -12.68
CA ASN A 47 -18.96 11.98 -12.70
C ASN A 47 -19.85 11.55 -11.50
N PRO A 48 -19.58 12.05 -10.27
CA PRO A 48 -20.24 11.55 -9.07
C PRO A 48 -21.74 11.84 -9.05
N LEU A 49 -22.16 13.04 -9.43
CA LEU A 49 -23.58 13.41 -9.45
C LEU A 49 -24.38 12.60 -10.46
N GLU A 50 -23.87 12.44 -11.68
CA GLU A 50 -24.53 11.61 -12.71
C GLU A 50 -24.69 10.16 -12.24
N THR A 51 -23.63 9.60 -11.64
CA THR A 51 -23.65 8.24 -11.11
C THR A 51 -24.63 8.11 -9.95
N ALA A 52 -24.67 9.08 -9.04
CA ALA A 52 -25.62 9.11 -7.94
C ALA A 52 -27.07 9.22 -8.41
N GLU A 53 -27.33 10.01 -9.45
CA GLU A 53 -28.65 10.12 -10.09
C GLU A 53 -29.08 8.80 -10.72
N SER A 54 -28.15 8.05 -11.32
CA SER A 54 -28.43 6.73 -11.90
C SER A 54 -28.94 5.70 -10.88
N ILE A 55 -28.57 5.86 -9.60
CA ILE A 55 -29.03 5.03 -8.49
C ILE A 55 -30.11 5.72 -7.63
N GLY A 56 -30.72 6.80 -8.13
CA GLY A 56 -31.92 7.41 -7.56
C GLY A 56 -31.71 8.49 -6.50
N PHE A 57 -30.49 9.04 -6.35
CA PHE A 57 -30.30 10.26 -5.58
C PHE A 57 -30.64 11.51 -6.41
N SER A 58 -30.89 12.62 -5.72
CA SER A 58 -31.05 13.94 -6.35
C SER A 58 -29.77 14.73 -6.15
N GLY A 59 -29.13 15.17 -7.24
CA GLY A 59 -27.90 15.95 -7.17
C GLY A 59 -28.05 17.23 -6.34
N GLU A 60 -29.16 17.96 -6.52
CA GLU A 60 -29.45 19.16 -5.71
C GLU A 60 -29.52 18.87 -4.21
N ARG A 61 -30.12 17.74 -3.81
CA ARG A 61 -30.20 17.32 -2.40
C ARG A 61 -28.83 16.90 -1.87
N LEU A 62 -28.07 16.12 -2.63
CA LEU A 62 -26.72 15.72 -2.24
C LEU A 62 -25.81 16.92 -2.00
N LEU A 63 -25.84 17.93 -2.88
CA LEU A 63 -25.06 19.15 -2.71
C LEU A 63 -25.50 20.02 -1.52
N ALA A 64 -26.73 19.82 -1.02
CA ALA A 64 -27.24 20.49 0.18
C ALA A 64 -26.92 19.70 1.46
N ASP A 65 -27.02 18.37 1.39
CA ASP A 65 -26.83 17.45 2.52
C ASP A 65 -25.34 17.18 2.79
N LEU A 66 -24.47 17.29 1.77
CA LEU A 66 -23.03 17.03 1.82
C LEU A 66 -22.22 18.25 1.31
N PRO A 67 -22.31 19.42 1.98
CA PRO A 67 -21.64 20.63 1.52
C PRO A 67 -20.11 20.49 1.49
N GLU A 68 -19.53 19.60 2.29
CA GLU A 68 -18.09 19.32 2.33
C GLU A 68 -17.59 18.59 1.08
N LEU A 69 -18.47 17.87 0.38
CA LEU A 69 -18.13 17.16 -0.86
C LEU A 69 -18.48 17.96 -2.11
N ARG A 70 -18.92 19.23 -1.98
CA ARG A 70 -19.48 19.99 -3.10
C ARG A 70 -18.55 20.01 -4.32
N GLU A 71 -17.28 20.33 -4.12
CA GLU A 71 -16.26 20.39 -5.17
C GLU A 71 -16.03 19.01 -5.80
N ILE A 72 -15.87 17.97 -4.98
CA ILE A 72 -15.71 16.59 -5.45
C ILE A 72 -16.92 16.15 -6.27
N LEU A 73 -18.13 16.42 -5.80
CA LEU A 73 -19.37 16.00 -6.47
C LEU A 73 -19.57 16.73 -7.81
N THR A 74 -19.19 18.01 -7.92
CA THR A 74 -19.35 18.78 -9.15
C THR A 74 -18.24 18.56 -10.16
N ASP A 75 -17.00 18.46 -9.69
CA ASP A 75 -15.82 18.51 -10.55
C ASP A 75 -15.26 17.11 -10.83
N GLY A 76 -15.64 16.13 -10.00
CA GLY A 76 -15.14 14.78 -10.06
C GLY A 76 -13.74 14.64 -9.47
N LEU A 77 -13.21 13.42 -9.58
CA LEU A 77 -11.88 13.02 -9.14
C LEU A 77 -11.16 12.28 -10.27
N PRO A 78 -9.82 12.30 -10.29
CA PRO A 78 -9.04 11.46 -11.18
C PRO A 78 -9.41 9.96 -11.00
N PRO A 79 -9.38 9.17 -12.09
CA PRO A 79 -9.58 7.73 -11.99
C PRO A 79 -8.44 7.10 -11.16
N LEU A 80 -8.78 6.03 -10.44
CA LEU A 80 -7.81 5.21 -9.74
C LEU A 80 -7.08 4.30 -10.72
N THR A 81 -5.86 3.93 -10.35
CA THR A 81 -5.04 2.94 -11.04
C THR A 81 -5.10 1.60 -10.31
N LEU A 82 -5.26 0.49 -11.04
CA LEU A 82 -5.21 -0.83 -10.42
C LEU A 82 -3.78 -1.15 -10.00
N ASP A 83 -3.56 -1.42 -8.72
CA ASP A 83 -2.28 -1.89 -8.20
C ASP A 83 -2.35 -3.39 -7.88
N SER A 84 -1.41 -4.18 -8.40
CA SER A 84 -1.41 -5.63 -8.22
C SER A 84 -1.20 -6.05 -6.77
N ARG A 85 -0.42 -5.31 -5.98
CA ARG A 85 -0.16 -5.62 -4.56
C ARG A 85 -1.42 -5.39 -3.74
N LEU A 86 -2.10 -4.26 -3.96
CA LEU A 86 -3.39 -4.00 -3.34
C LEU A 86 -4.42 -5.06 -3.73
N ARG A 87 -4.42 -5.48 -5.01
CA ARG A 87 -5.34 -6.52 -5.50
C ARG A 87 -5.10 -7.87 -4.83
N ASP A 88 -3.84 -8.29 -4.71
CA ASP A 88 -3.49 -9.56 -4.07
C ASP A 88 -3.86 -9.54 -2.58
N ALA A 89 -3.63 -8.42 -1.90
CA ALA A 89 -4.06 -8.21 -0.52
C ALA A 89 -5.59 -8.27 -0.38
N ALA A 90 -6.32 -7.57 -1.26
CA ALA A 90 -7.78 -7.53 -1.25
C ALA A 90 -8.41 -8.91 -1.53
N ARG A 91 -7.84 -9.70 -2.46
CA ARG A 91 -8.28 -11.08 -2.75
C ARG A 91 -8.09 -12.01 -1.57
N SER A 92 -6.91 -11.95 -0.95
CA SER A 92 -6.59 -12.72 0.25
C SER A 92 -7.58 -12.39 1.38
N HIS A 93 -7.85 -11.09 1.58
CA HIS A 93 -8.78 -10.64 2.59
C HIS A 93 -10.22 -11.09 2.30
N ALA A 94 -10.72 -10.87 1.08
CA ALA A 94 -12.06 -11.27 0.66
C ALA A 94 -12.30 -12.77 0.84
N ALA A 95 -11.31 -13.61 0.48
CA ALA A 95 -11.39 -15.06 0.67
C ALA A 95 -11.44 -15.44 2.15
N GLY A 96 -10.63 -14.78 3.00
CA GLY A 96 -10.64 -14.95 4.45
C GLY A 96 -11.97 -14.56 5.08
N GLU A 97 -12.50 -13.39 4.74
CA GLU A 97 -13.81 -12.90 5.23
C GLU A 97 -14.93 -13.86 4.86
N LEU A 98 -14.98 -14.31 3.60
CA LEU A 98 -15.99 -15.26 3.15
C LEU A 98 -15.91 -16.59 3.90
N ALA A 99 -14.69 -17.08 4.19
CA ALA A 99 -14.48 -18.30 4.95
C ALA A 99 -14.96 -18.18 6.40
N VAL A 100 -14.70 -17.04 7.06
CA VAL A 100 -15.17 -16.76 8.43
C VAL A 100 -16.70 -16.71 8.46
N ILE A 101 -17.32 -15.97 7.52
CA ILE A 101 -18.78 -15.86 7.42
C ILE A 101 -19.42 -17.23 7.17
N ASN A 102 -18.84 -18.04 6.29
CA ASN A 102 -19.34 -19.38 5.99
C ASN A 102 -19.26 -20.30 7.22
N ALA A 103 -18.17 -20.24 7.98
CA ALA A 103 -17.96 -21.11 9.14
C ALA A 103 -18.82 -20.77 10.37
N ASP A 104 -19.66 -19.73 10.32
CA ASP A 104 -20.36 -19.13 11.47
C ASP A 104 -19.44 -19.00 12.71
N SER A 105 -18.16 -18.77 12.41
CA SER A 105 -17.11 -18.71 13.42
C SER A 105 -16.98 -17.26 13.87
N PRO A 106 -16.76 -17.00 15.16
CA PRO A 106 -16.34 -15.66 15.57
C PRO A 106 -15.07 -15.31 14.76
N PRO A 107 -14.90 -14.05 14.33
CA PRO A 107 -13.63 -13.63 13.76
C PRO A 107 -12.53 -14.09 14.72
N ALA A 108 -11.51 -14.77 14.20
CA ALA A 108 -10.36 -15.19 15.00
C ALA A 108 -9.88 -13.96 15.78
N ASP A 109 -9.70 -14.10 17.09
CA ASP A 109 -9.36 -13.03 18.04
C ASP A 109 -8.62 -11.89 17.34
N GLU A 110 -9.33 -10.76 17.10
CA GLU A 110 -8.83 -9.57 16.39
C GLU A 110 -7.64 -8.97 17.16
N ALA A 111 -6.45 -9.53 17.00
CA ALA A 111 -5.29 -8.68 16.92
C ALA A 111 -5.52 -7.82 15.68
N GLY A 112 -6.04 -6.61 15.89
CA GLY A 112 -6.46 -5.66 14.86
C GLY A 112 -5.29 -5.21 14.00
N VAL A 113 -4.81 -6.09 13.13
CA VAL A 113 -3.84 -5.79 12.10
C VAL A 113 -4.46 -4.70 11.25
N SER A 114 -3.88 -3.51 11.31
CA SER A 114 -4.41 -2.36 10.60
C SER A 114 -4.41 -2.62 9.09
N LEU A 115 -5.25 -1.90 8.33
CA LEU A 115 -5.17 -1.98 6.87
C LEU A 115 -3.75 -1.67 6.37
N ASN A 116 -3.05 -0.72 6.99
CA ASN A 116 -1.66 -0.42 6.65
C ASN A 116 -0.77 -1.65 6.82
N GLU A 117 -0.80 -2.30 7.98
CA GLU A 117 -0.02 -3.52 8.22
C GLU A 117 -0.32 -4.63 7.20
N ARG A 118 -1.59 -4.82 6.84
CA ARG A 118 -1.99 -5.76 5.77
C ARG A 118 -1.38 -5.37 4.42
N LEU A 119 -1.39 -4.10 4.06
CA LEU A 119 -0.84 -3.62 2.79
C LEU A 119 0.69 -3.71 2.75
N GLU A 120 1.35 -3.47 3.88
CA GLU A 120 2.81 -3.56 4.02
C GLU A 120 3.32 -4.99 3.83
N GLU A 121 2.54 -6.00 4.25
CA GLU A 121 2.82 -7.42 3.99
C GLU A 121 2.89 -7.73 2.48
N TYR A 122 2.09 -7.03 1.67
CA TYR A 122 2.12 -7.13 0.20
C TYR A 122 3.05 -6.09 -0.45
N GLY A 123 3.82 -5.36 0.36
CA GLY A 123 4.80 -4.39 -0.10
C GLY A 123 4.22 -3.09 -0.65
N TYR A 124 3.02 -2.71 -0.20
CA TYR A 124 2.44 -1.39 -0.45
C TYR A 124 2.46 -0.57 0.85
N PHE A 125 3.07 0.63 0.79
CA PHE A 125 3.21 1.52 1.95
C PHE A 125 2.35 2.78 1.73
N PRO A 126 1.10 2.78 2.24
CA PRO A 126 0.17 3.87 1.99
C PRO A 126 0.47 5.09 2.88
N GLN A 127 0.38 6.29 2.31
CA GLN A 127 0.21 7.52 3.10
C GLN A 127 -1.23 7.68 3.58
N ALA A 128 -2.16 7.19 2.76
CA ALA A 128 -3.57 7.12 3.09
C ALA A 128 -4.12 5.80 2.58
N SER A 129 -4.94 5.13 3.40
CA SER A 129 -5.58 3.87 3.03
C SER A 129 -7.02 3.81 3.53
N GLY A 130 -7.85 3.07 2.83
CA GLY A 130 -9.23 2.82 3.18
C GLY A 130 -9.75 1.54 2.55
N GLU A 131 -10.78 0.97 3.16
CA GLU A 131 -11.38 -0.29 2.72
C GLU A 131 -12.90 -0.13 2.58
N SER A 132 -13.44 -0.62 1.47
CA SER A 132 -14.88 -0.82 1.30
C SER A 132 -15.16 -2.29 1.04
N VAL A 133 -16.06 -2.89 1.82
CA VAL A 133 -16.48 -4.29 1.65
C VAL A 133 -17.96 -4.32 1.29
N GLY A 134 -18.29 -5.06 0.23
CA GLY A 134 -19.66 -5.28 -0.19
C GLY A 134 -19.94 -6.76 -0.38
N MET A 135 -21.05 -7.23 0.17
CA MET A 135 -21.49 -8.61 0.04
C MET A 135 -22.94 -8.65 -0.43
N LEU A 136 -23.22 -9.56 -1.36
CA LEU A 136 -24.55 -9.89 -1.84
C LEU A 136 -24.81 -11.40 -1.65
N ALA A 137 -25.72 -11.73 -0.74
CA ALA A 137 -26.19 -13.10 -0.52
C ALA A 137 -27.51 -13.34 -1.25
N PHE A 138 -27.67 -14.52 -1.87
CA PHE A 138 -28.82 -14.84 -2.72
C PHE A 138 -29.18 -16.33 -2.68
N ALA A 139 -30.49 -16.60 -2.74
CA ALA A 139 -31.03 -17.96 -2.80
C ALA A 139 -31.13 -18.50 -4.24
N ASN A 140 -31.43 -17.64 -5.22
CA ASN A 140 -31.50 -18.02 -6.63
C ASN A 140 -30.40 -17.34 -7.41
N PHE A 141 -30.03 -17.97 -8.53
CA PHE A 141 -29.02 -17.46 -9.44
C PHE A 141 -29.18 -15.96 -9.73
N ILE A 142 -28.11 -15.21 -9.45
CA ILE A 142 -27.88 -13.84 -9.87
C ILE A 142 -26.64 -13.88 -10.76
N SER A 143 -26.69 -13.22 -11.92
CA SER A 143 -25.51 -13.15 -12.79
C SER A 143 -24.40 -12.36 -12.10
N PRO A 144 -23.13 -12.75 -12.25
CA PRO A 144 -22.03 -12.08 -11.57
C PRO A 144 -21.94 -10.57 -11.88
N GLU A 145 -22.28 -10.12 -13.09
CA GLU A 145 -22.27 -8.69 -13.46
C GLU A 145 -23.34 -7.88 -12.75
N LEU A 146 -24.52 -8.49 -12.53
CA LEU A 146 -25.59 -7.86 -11.78
C LEU A 146 -25.21 -7.79 -10.29
N ALA A 147 -24.50 -8.81 -9.79
CA ALA A 147 -23.96 -8.78 -8.44
C ALA A 147 -22.92 -7.67 -8.25
N VAL A 148 -21.99 -7.49 -9.20
CA VAL A 148 -21.04 -6.37 -9.20
C VAL A 148 -21.78 -5.03 -9.11
N SER A 149 -22.81 -4.83 -9.94
CA SER A 149 -23.58 -3.58 -9.95
C SER A 149 -24.30 -3.31 -8.63
N HIS A 150 -24.89 -4.33 -8.00
CA HIS A 150 -25.52 -4.19 -6.69
C HIS A 150 -24.53 -3.95 -5.55
N ILE A 151 -23.37 -4.59 -5.60
CA ILE A 151 -22.28 -4.38 -4.64
C ILE A 151 -21.76 -2.93 -4.75
N PHE A 152 -21.50 -2.45 -5.96
CA PHE A 152 -21.10 -1.07 -6.21
C PHE A 152 -22.15 -0.07 -5.73
N GLU A 153 -23.42 -0.25 -6.12
CA GLU A 153 -24.51 0.63 -5.71
C GLU A 153 -24.58 0.76 -4.19
N ARG A 154 -24.44 -0.37 -3.47
CA ARG A 154 -24.43 -0.37 -2.01
C ARG A 154 -23.26 0.43 -1.44
N MET A 155 -22.04 0.19 -1.93
CA MET A 155 -20.86 0.96 -1.49
C MET A 155 -21.06 2.46 -1.73
N LEU A 156 -21.56 2.85 -2.90
CA LEU A 156 -21.83 4.25 -3.22
C LEU A 156 -22.92 4.86 -2.33
N ARG A 157 -23.97 4.11 -1.99
CA ARG A 157 -25.00 4.58 -1.04
C ARG A 157 -24.42 4.86 0.35
N GLU A 158 -23.45 4.06 0.79
CA GLU A 158 -22.74 4.27 2.06
C GLU A 158 -21.87 5.54 2.01
N GLU A 159 -21.16 5.77 0.90
CA GLU A 159 -20.35 6.98 0.65
C GLU A 159 -21.18 8.28 0.65
N LEU A 160 -22.38 8.22 0.07
CA LEU A 160 -23.32 9.34 -0.06
C LEU A 160 -24.23 9.52 1.17
N SER A 161 -24.01 8.75 2.23
CA SER A 161 -24.76 8.91 3.47
C SER A 161 -24.38 10.24 4.17
N PRO A 162 -25.38 11.01 4.65
CA PRO A 162 -25.14 12.21 5.45
C PRO A 162 -24.85 11.91 6.92
N GLU A 163 -25.05 10.66 7.39
CA GLU A 163 -24.49 10.26 8.69
C GLU A 163 -22.96 10.44 8.64
N PRO A 164 -22.29 10.83 9.74
CA PRO A 164 -20.83 10.89 9.77
C PRO A 164 -20.30 9.50 9.45
N ALA A 165 -19.96 9.28 8.18
CA ALA A 165 -19.51 8.00 7.71
C ALA A 165 -18.16 7.69 8.38
N ALA A 166 -17.84 6.40 8.48
CA ALA A 166 -16.44 6.00 8.39
C ALA A 166 -15.83 6.66 7.13
N ARG A 167 -14.51 6.87 7.12
CA ARG A 167 -13.78 7.45 5.98
C ARG A 167 -14.42 7.06 4.64
N ARG A 168 -14.74 8.08 3.83
CA ARG A 168 -15.12 7.91 2.42
C ARG A 168 -13.91 7.43 1.63
N ASN A 169 -14.11 6.44 0.77
CA ASN A 169 -13.05 5.75 0.03
C ASN A 169 -13.19 5.98 -1.48
N ILE A 170 -14.38 5.70 -2.06
CA ILE A 170 -14.64 5.92 -3.49
C ILE A 170 -14.47 7.40 -3.83
N LEU A 171 -14.95 8.29 -2.95
CA LEU A 171 -14.88 9.75 -3.11
C LEU A 171 -13.70 10.37 -2.34
N ALA A 172 -12.67 9.60 -1.99
CA ALA A 172 -11.47 10.12 -1.35
C ALA A 172 -10.52 10.73 -2.39
N ALA A 173 -10.05 11.95 -2.12
CA ALA A 173 -9.13 12.68 -2.99
C ALA A 173 -7.64 12.32 -2.74
N ASP A 174 -7.34 11.73 -1.59
CA ASP A 174 -6.00 11.37 -1.12
C ASP A 174 -5.57 9.94 -1.52
N VAL A 175 -6.34 9.28 -2.38
CA VAL A 175 -6.05 7.95 -2.93
C VAL A 175 -5.96 8.01 -4.46
N SER A 176 -5.00 7.26 -4.99
CA SER A 176 -4.69 7.17 -6.43
C SER A 176 -4.75 5.75 -6.96
N ASP A 177 -4.64 4.76 -6.08
CA ASP A 177 -4.56 3.35 -6.40
C ASP A 177 -5.72 2.57 -5.77
N ILE A 178 -6.04 1.43 -6.37
CA ILE A 178 -7.03 0.49 -5.86
C ILE A 178 -6.63 -0.95 -6.12
N GLY A 179 -6.95 -1.82 -5.17
CA GLY A 179 -6.98 -3.26 -5.32
C GLY A 179 -8.39 -3.78 -5.07
N ILE A 180 -8.84 -4.72 -5.90
CA ILE A 180 -10.19 -5.30 -5.78
C ILE A 180 -10.04 -6.82 -5.70
N GLY A 181 -10.54 -7.41 -4.62
CA GLY A 181 -10.71 -8.85 -4.50
C GLY A 181 -12.17 -9.21 -4.64
N PHE A 182 -12.52 -9.98 -5.66
CA PHE A 182 -13.88 -10.47 -5.85
C PHE A 182 -13.92 -12.00 -5.66
N VAL A 183 -14.76 -12.48 -4.76
CA VAL A 183 -14.90 -13.90 -4.45
C VAL A 183 -16.35 -14.35 -4.50
N ALA A 184 -16.56 -15.61 -4.85
CA ALA A 184 -17.85 -16.27 -4.86
C ALA A 184 -17.82 -17.51 -3.96
N GLY A 185 -18.91 -17.78 -3.25
CA GLY A 185 -19.02 -18.99 -2.44
C GLY A 185 -20.39 -19.13 -1.80
N ALA A 186 -20.44 -19.89 -0.71
CA ALA A 186 -21.64 -20.06 0.10
C ALA A 186 -21.41 -19.48 1.49
N VAL A 187 -22.46 -18.92 2.07
CA VAL A 187 -22.48 -18.34 3.41
C VAL A 187 -23.65 -18.89 4.19
N ASN A 188 -23.47 -19.08 5.49
CA ASN A 188 -24.54 -19.43 6.41
C ASN A 188 -25.02 -18.14 7.06
N ILE A 189 -26.27 -17.76 6.79
CA ILE A 189 -26.89 -16.57 7.36
C ILE A 189 -28.16 -17.01 8.06
N LEU A 190 -28.23 -16.79 9.38
CA LEU A 190 -29.30 -17.30 10.24
C LEU A 190 -29.39 -18.84 10.13
N ASP A 191 -30.54 -19.38 9.71
CA ASP A 191 -30.80 -20.82 9.58
C ASP A 191 -30.73 -21.32 8.11
N GLY A 192 -30.19 -20.50 7.18
CA GLY A 192 -30.18 -20.81 5.75
C GLY A 192 -28.79 -20.71 5.13
N GLN A 193 -28.52 -21.60 4.17
CA GLN A 193 -27.34 -21.50 3.32
C GLN A 193 -27.69 -20.72 2.05
N TYR A 194 -26.90 -19.68 1.76
CA TYR A 194 -27.07 -18.82 0.60
C TYR A 194 -25.79 -18.85 -0.23
N ASN A 195 -25.93 -18.67 -1.54
CA ASN A 195 -24.78 -18.30 -2.36
C ASN A 195 -24.44 -16.83 -2.09
N ALA A 196 -23.18 -16.46 -2.20
CA ALA A 196 -22.75 -15.09 -2.00
C ALA A 196 -21.64 -14.69 -2.96
N TYR A 197 -21.69 -13.42 -3.34
CA TYR A 197 -20.54 -12.69 -3.88
C TYR A 197 -20.07 -11.71 -2.81
N LEU A 198 -18.76 -11.60 -2.63
CA LEU A 198 -18.13 -10.64 -1.75
C LEU A 198 -17.02 -9.92 -2.52
N ALA A 199 -16.98 -8.60 -2.39
CA ALA A 199 -15.93 -7.76 -2.92
C ALA A 199 -15.30 -6.95 -1.79
N SER A 200 -13.97 -7.02 -1.68
CA SER A 200 -13.18 -6.12 -0.83
C SER A 200 -12.38 -5.19 -1.74
N CYS A 201 -12.54 -3.88 -1.54
CA CYS A 201 -11.86 -2.84 -2.31
C CYS A 201 -10.92 -2.08 -1.38
N PHE A 202 -9.62 -2.17 -1.64
CA PHE A 202 -8.57 -1.45 -0.92
C PHE A 202 -8.18 -0.22 -1.72
N PHE A 203 -8.40 0.95 -1.14
CA PHE A 203 -8.03 2.24 -1.72
C PHE A 203 -6.77 2.74 -1.04
N ALA A 204 -5.81 3.22 -1.81
CA ALA A 204 -4.60 3.77 -1.23
C ALA A 204 -4.01 4.91 -2.07
N GLY A 205 -3.32 5.81 -1.38
CA GLY A 205 -2.42 6.77 -2.00
C GLY A 205 -1.01 6.55 -1.45
N SER A 206 -0.02 6.56 -2.33
CA SER A 206 1.38 6.56 -1.94
C SER A 206 2.12 7.70 -2.64
N ALA A 207 3.00 8.38 -1.92
CA ALA A 207 3.98 9.26 -2.55
C ALA A 207 5.13 8.48 -3.20
N LEU A 208 5.17 7.15 -3.00
CA LEU A 208 6.20 6.29 -3.55
C LEU A 208 5.84 5.76 -4.91
N THR A 209 6.87 5.59 -5.74
CA THR A 209 6.75 4.74 -6.91
C THR A 209 6.65 3.27 -6.52
N THR A 210 6.15 2.43 -7.43
CA THR A 210 6.10 0.97 -7.26
C THR A 210 7.47 0.38 -6.91
N LEU A 211 8.53 0.87 -7.56
CA LEU A 211 9.90 0.43 -7.30
C LEU A 211 10.34 0.76 -5.86
N GLN A 212 10.15 2.01 -5.42
CA GLN A 212 10.56 2.43 -4.07
C GLN A 212 9.81 1.65 -2.99
N SER A 213 8.51 1.38 -3.20
CA SER A 213 7.74 0.53 -2.30
C SER A 213 8.27 -0.91 -2.26
N SER A 214 8.66 -1.47 -3.42
CA SER A 214 9.26 -2.81 -3.48
C SER A 214 10.59 -2.87 -2.72
N LEU A 215 11.43 -1.84 -2.83
CA LEU A 215 12.68 -1.74 -2.08
C LEU A 215 12.43 -1.64 -0.57
N LEU A 216 11.49 -0.79 -0.13
CA LEU A 216 11.13 -0.68 1.28
C LEU A 216 10.61 -2.02 1.83
N HIS A 217 9.77 -2.72 1.07
CA HIS A 217 9.30 -4.05 1.45
C HIS A 217 10.47 -5.02 1.66
N ARG A 218 11.44 -5.05 0.74
CA ARG A 218 12.64 -5.89 0.86
C ARG A 218 13.49 -5.53 2.09
N ILE A 219 13.67 -4.23 2.38
CA ILE A 219 14.35 -3.77 3.60
C ILE A 219 13.62 -4.25 4.85
N ASN A 220 12.29 -4.11 4.90
CA ASN A 220 11.51 -4.52 6.07
C ASN A 220 11.46 -6.04 6.24
N MET A 221 11.44 -6.82 5.15
CA MET A 221 11.59 -8.26 5.21
C MET A 221 12.97 -8.68 5.74
N ALA A 222 14.04 -8.01 5.27
CA ALA A 222 15.39 -8.21 5.78
C ALA A 222 15.49 -7.92 7.29
N ARG A 223 14.88 -6.81 7.74
CA ARG A 223 14.83 -6.40 9.15
C ARG A 223 14.04 -7.38 10.02
N LYS A 224 12.89 -7.86 9.52
CA LYS A 224 12.00 -8.77 10.24
C LYS A 224 12.64 -10.15 10.45
N ALA A 225 13.39 -10.64 9.47
CA ALA A 225 14.04 -11.95 9.55
C ALA A 225 15.50 -11.91 9.01
N PRO A 226 16.44 -11.26 9.73
CA PRO A 226 17.81 -11.10 9.26
C PRO A 226 18.52 -12.46 9.06
N LEU A 227 18.22 -13.44 9.91
CA LEU A 227 18.78 -14.80 9.81
C LEU A 227 18.36 -15.52 8.54
N ASP A 228 17.09 -15.39 8.14
CA ASP A 228 16.56 -15.99 6.93
C ASP A 228 17.19 -15.35 5.69
N LEU A 229 17.42 -14.03 5.74
CA LEU A 229 18.15 -13.34 4.69
C LEU A 229 19.60 -13.87 4.59
N ILE A 230 20.33 -13.94 5.70
CA ILE A 230 21.71 -14.46 5.74
C ILE A 230 21.78 -15.88 5.17
N ALA A 231 20.83 -16.74 5.57
CA ALA A 231 20.73 -18.11 5.06
C ALA A 231 20.43 -18.16 3.56
N SER A 232 19.50 -17.33 3.08
CA SER A 232 19.12 -17.30 1.66
C SER A 232 20.24 -16.76 0.76
N LEU A 233 21.08 -15.88 1.27
CA LEU A 233 22.30 -15.39 0.61
C LEU A 233 23.48 -16.36 0.69
N GLY A 234 23.34 -17.49 1.40
CA GLY A 234 24.42 -18.46 1.59
C GLY A 234 25.60 -17.91 2.40
N LEU A 235 25.37 -16.87 3.20
CA LEU A 235 26.40 -16.23 4.00
C LEU A 235 26.66 -17.03 5.28
N GLY A 236 27.93 -17.30 5.56
CA GLY A 236 28.35 -17.91 6.82
C GLY A 236 28.43 -16.87 7.92
N LEU A 237 27.78 -17.11 9.06
CA LEU A 237 27.97 -16.28 10.25
C LEU A 237 29.34 -16.58 10.86
N GLU A 238 30.28 -15.63 10.75
CA GLU A 238 31.60 -15.76 11.38
C GLU A 238 31.58 -15.35 12.87
N GLU A 239 30.62 -14.53 13.30
CA GLU A 239 30.51 -14.00 14.66
C GLU A 239 29.08 -14.15 15.23
N SER A 240 28.94 -14.09 16.56
CA SER A 240 27.63 -14.08 17.21
C SER A 240 26.87 -12.80 16.84
N LEU A 241 25.65 -12.94 16.34
CA LEU A 241 24.78 -11.82 16.06
C LEU A 241 24.29 -11.18 17.36
N SER A 242 23.86 -9.91 17.29
CA SER A 242 23.17 -9.30 18.42
C SER A 242 21.81 -9.98 18.63
N GLU A 243 21.34 -9.99 19.89
CA GLU A 243 20.01 -10.50 20.26
C GLU A 243 18.89 -9.82 19.44
N GLU A 244 19.08 -8.55 19.05
CA GLU A 244 18.15 -7.79 18.21
C GLU A 244 18.03 -8.38 16.80
N LEU A 245 19.14 -8.81 16.20
CA LEU A 245 19.13 -9.44 14.87
C LEU A 245 18.53 -10.85 14.92
N GLU A 246 18.68 -11.56 16.03
CA GLU A 246 18.07 -12.88 16.25
C GLU A 246 16.55 -12.80 16.40
N ASN A 247 16.05 -11.74 17.05
CA ASN A 247 14.62 -11.54 17.30
C ASN A 247 13.88 -10.83 16.17
N GLY A 248 14.62 -10.25 15.22
CA GLY A 248 14.07 -9.37 14.19
C GLY A 248 13.83 -7.95 14.70
N LEU A 249 13.77 -7.02 13.76
CA LEU A 249 13.65 -5.58 14.02
C LEU A 249 12.29 -5.05 13.56
N PRO A 250 11.79 -3.96 14.17
CA PRO A 250 10.60 -3.27 13.69
C PRO A 250 10.74 -2.80 12.24
N SER A 251 9.63 -2.81 11.50
CA SER A 251 9.55 -2.23 10.16
C SER A 251 9.87 -0.73 10.18
N LEU A 252 10.54 -0.26 9.14
CA LEU A 252 10.71 1.16 8.87
C LEU A 252 9.49 1.70 8.12
N THR A 253 9.09 2.93 8.47
CA THR A 253 8.01 3.68 7.83
C THR A 253 8.60 4.68 6.85
N MET A 254 8.02 4.81 5.66
CA MET A 254 8.47 5.84 4.72
C MET A 254 8.15 7.23 5.27
N ASN A 255 9.15 8.11 5.32
CA ASN A 255 8.98 9.51 5.68
C ASN A 255 9.22 10.41 4.46
N PRO A 256 8.28 11.32 4.11
CA PRO A 256 8.38 12.15 2.90
C PRO A 256 9.56 13.14 2.93
N ASP A 257 9.96 13.63 4.09
CA ASP A 257 11.06 14.60 4.22
C ASP A 257 12.41 13.89 4.07
N LEU A 258 12.57 12.71 4.69
CA LEU A 258 13.71 11.82 4.45
C LEU A 258 13.79 11.42 2.98
N HIS A 259 12.64 11.08 2.37
CA HIS A 259 12.56 10.74 0.96
C HIS A 259 13.02 11.88 0.06
N ALA A 260 12.55 13.10 0.33
CA ALA A 260 12.96 14.31 -0.39
C ALA A 260 14.47 14.58 -0.21
N ALA A 261 15.02 14.36 0.99
CA ALA A 261 16.45 14.52 1.26
C ALA A 261 17.28 13.51 0.45
N ALA A 262 16.86 12.24 0.46
CA ALA A 262 17.51 11.17 -0.30
C ALA A 262 17.47 11.42 -1.81
N GLY A 263 16.30 11.76 -2.35
CA GLY A 263 16.13 12.06 -3.77
C GLY A 263 16.92 13.29 -4.22
N SER A 264 16.90 14.36 -3.42
CA SER A 264 17.68 15.58 -3.70
C SER A 264 19.18 15.30 -3.68
N HIS A 265 19.66 14.47 -2.76
CA HIS A 265 21.08 14.10 -2.69
C HIS A 265 21.51 13.21 -3.85
N ALA A 266 20.69 12.22 -4.23
CA ALA A 266 20.94 11.39 -5.40
C ALA A 266 21.04 12.24 -6.68
N ALA A 267 20.13 13.20 -6.85
CA ALA A 267 20.14 14.12 -7.98
C ALA A 267 21.33 15.09 -7.94
N ASN A 268 21.71 15.55 -6.75
CA ASN A 268 22.89 16.39 -6.55
C ASN A 268 24.17 15.66 -6.93
N MET A 269 24.32 14.40 -6.50
CA MET A 269 25.45 13.55 -6.87
C MET A 269 25.54 13.32 -8.38
N ALA A 270 24.41 13.00 -9.02
CA ALA A 270 24.34 12.85 -10.48
C ALA A 270 24.67 14.15 -11.23
N GLY A 271 24.18 15.29 -10.75
CA GLY A 271 24.34 16.58 -11.42
C GLY A 271 25.67 17.30 -11.18
N ASN A 272 26.42 16.90 -10.15
CA ASN A 272 27.72 17.48 -9.79
C ASN A 272 28.89 16.50 -9.89
N ASP A 273 28.65 15.32 -10.48
CA ASP A 273 29.68 14.30 -10.75
C ASP A 273 30.48 13.89 -9.51
N CYS A 274 29.77 13.65 -8.41
CA CYS A 274 30.38 13.23 -7.16
C CYS A 274 29.64 12.03 -6.56
N TYR A 275 30.36 11.21 -5.80
CA TYR A 275 29.78 10.13 -5.01
C TYR A 275 30.30 10.20 -3.58
N GLY A 276 29.40 10.42 -2.62
CA GLY A 276 29.76 10.48 -1.21
C GLY A 276 28.67 11.02 -0.30
N HIS A 277 28.89 10.84 1.01
CA HIS A 277 27.96 11.28 2.06
C HIS A 277 27.91 12.79 2.25
N ILE A 278 28.95 13.49 1.81
CA ILE A 278 29.07 14.95 1.90
C ILE A 278 28.81 15.53 0.51
N SER A 279 27.86 16.45 0.43
CA SER A 279 27.54 17.18 -0.80
C SER A 279 28.67 18.14 -1.19
N PRO A 280 28.77 18.57 -2.46
CA PRO A 280 29.82 19.48 -2.92
C PRO A 280 29.87 20.83 -2.18
N ASP A 281 28.74 21.27 -1.63
CA ASP A 281 28.64 22.47 -0.79
C ASP A 281 29.12 22.24 0.66
N GLY A 282 29.51 21.01 1.01
CA GLY A 282 29.99 20.62 2.33
C GLY A 282 28.89 20.08 3.27
N ALA A 283 27.62 20.05 2.84
CA ALA A 283 26.53 19.57 3.69
C ALA A 283 26.61 18.05 3.91
N GLY A 284 26.49 17.61 5.17
CA GLY A 284 26.33 16.20 5.53
C GLY A 284 24.85 15.77 5.51
N TYR A 285 24.60 14.45 5.63
CA TYR A 285 23.23 13.92 5.61
C TYR A 285 22.33 14.49 6.72
N GLU A 286 22.86 14.71 7.93
CA GLU A 286 22.13 15.35 9.05
C GLU A 286 21.60 16.74 8.68
N GLU A 287 22.43 17.54 8.01
CA GLU A 287 22.05 18.88 7.56
C GLU A 287 21.03 18.82 6.43
N ARG A 288 21.23 17.93 5.45
CA ARG A 288 20.27 17.72 4.35
C ARG A 288 18.90 17.28 4.84
N ILE A 289 18.86 16.35 5.79
CA ILE A 289 17.62 15.84 6.41
C ILE A 289 16.90 16.99 7.13
N ARG A 290 17.62 17.77 7.95
CA ARG A 290 17.06 18.93 8.66
C ARG A 290 16.55 20.02 7.71
N MET A 291 17.24 20.26 6.60
CA MET A 291 16.80 21.23 5.59
C MET A 291 15.48 20.86 4.92
N GLN A 292 15.11 19.57 4.89
CA GLN A 292 13.79 19.13 4.43
C GLN A 292 12.71 19.21 5.51
N GLY A 293 13.06 19.62 6.73
CA GLY A 293 12.12 19.79 7.85
C GLY A 293 12.01 18.59 8.79
N TYR A 294 12.81 17.53 8.58
CA TYR A 294 12.81 16.37 9.46
C TYR A 294 13.73 16.60 10.67
N GLU A 295 13.12 16.88 11.81
CA GLU A 295 13.82 17.03 13.09
C GLU A 295 13.97 15.66 13.77
N ALA A 296 15.21 15.19 13.86
CA ALA A 296 15.54 13.83 14.28
C ALA A 296 16.39 13.77 15.56
N SER A 297 16.15 12.74 16.37
CA SER A 297 17.02 12.37 17.49
C SER A 297 18.21 11.52 17.03
N ALA A 298 18.05 10.77 15.94
CA ALA A 298 19.10 10.03 15.25
C ALA A 298 18.87 10.08 13.74
N THR A 299 19.96 10.10 12.96
CA THR A 299 19.89 9.97 11.50
C THR A 299 20.96 9.03 10.97
N GLY A 300 20.75 8.51 9.77
CA GLY A 300 21.74 7.69 9.06
C GLY A 300 21.61 7.84 7.56
N GLU A 301 22.66 7.45 6.84
CA GLU A 301 22.67 7.39 5.38
C GLU A 301 23.45 6.18 4.87
N VAL A 302 22.87 5.50 3.89
CA VAL A 302 23.48 4.44 3.09
C VAL A 302 23.46 4.86 1.62
N LEU A 303 24.55 4.62 0.93
CA LEU A 303 24.72 4.95 -0.48
C LEU A 303 25.08 3.69 -1.26
N SER A 304 24.54 3.57 -2.47
CA SER A 304 25.01 2.60 -3.45
C SER A 304 25.09 3.24 -4.83
N ILE A 305 26.00 2.71 -5.64
CA ILE A 305 26.24 3.10 -7.02
C ILE A 305 26.38 1.84 -7.87
N SER A 306 25.63 1.77 -8.96
CA SER A 306 25.81 0.75 -10.00
C SER A 306 26.19 1.44 -11.32
N CYS A 307 27.19 0.89 -12.00
CA CYS A 307 27.63 1.37 -13.31
C CYS A 307 27.01 0.48 -14.38
N TYR A 308 26.35 1.05 -15.39
CA TYR A 308 25.96 0.28 -16.57
C TYR A 308 26.79 0.66 -17.80
N ILE A 309 27.12 -0.35 -18.61
CA ILE A 309 27.91 -0.23 -19.84
C ILE A 309 26.97 -0.56 -21.00
N ASN A 310 26.99 0.23 -22.08
CA ASN A 310 26.11 0.04 -23.23
C ASN A 310 26.04 -1.43 -23.70
N GLY A 311 24.83 -2.01 -23.74
CA GLY A 311 24.56 -3.37 -24.23
C GLY A 311 24.00 -4.36 -23.19
N GLN A 312 23.75 -3.93 -21.95
CA GLN A 312 22.90 -4.66 -21.00
C GLN A 312 21.46 -4.11 -21.09
N ASP A 313 20.47 -5.01 -21.19
CA ASP A 313 19.03 -4.68 -21.18
C ASP A 313 18.47 -4.67 -19.74
N ASP A 314 19.28 -4.30 -18.75
CA ASP A 314 18.85 -4.29 -17.35
C ASP A 314 17.94 -3.09 -17.07
N THR A 315 16.79 -3.36 -16.47
CA THR A 315 15.84 -2.31 -16.10
C THR A 315 16.28 -1.62 -14.80
N LEU A 316 15.84 -0.37 -14.58
CA LEU A 316 16.08 0.35 -13.32
C LEU A 316 15.64 -0.48 -12.10
N GLU A 317 14.55 -1.24 -12.22
CA GLU A 317 14.05 -2.11 -11.16
C GLU A 317 15.03 -3.24 -10.84
N MET A 318 15.64 -3.87 -11.85
CA MET A 318 16.62 -4.94 -11.66
C MET A 318 17.88 -4.40 -10.98
N GLU A 319 18.39 -3.28 -11.46
CA GLU A 319 19.59 -2.64 -10.92
C GLU A 319 19.37 -2.14 -9.50
N ALA A 320 18.24 -1.50 -9.22
CA ALA A 320 17.92 -1.08 -7.87
C ALA A 320 17.76 -2.28 -6.91
N ALA A 321 17.22 -3.41 -7.37
CA ALA A 321 17.16 -4.61 -6.55
C ALA A 321 18.55 -5.17 -6.23
N ALA A 322 19.46 -5.22 -7.22
CA ALA A 322 20.84 -5.67 -7.04
C ALA A 322 21.62 -4.74 -6.10
N MET A 323 21.49 -3.42 -6.29
CA MET A 323 22.11 -2.43 -5.41
C MET A 323 21.66 -2.56 -3.95
N LEU A 324 20.38 -2.86 -3.72
CA LEU A 324 19.87 -3.12 -2.38
C LEU A 324 20.42 -4.42 -1.80
N GLU A 325 20.53 -5.48 -2.60
CA GLU A 325 21.13 -6.74 -2.16
C GLU A 325 22.59 -6.54 -1.73
N ASP A 326 23.38 -5.80 -2.52
CA ASP A 326 24.76 -5.44 -2.17
C ASP A 326 24.84 -4.64 -0.87
N ILE A 327 23.93 -3.67 -0.68
CA ILE A 327 23.82 -2.91 0.57
C ILE A 327 23.56 -3.85 1.75
N LEU A 328 22.59 -4.76 1.64
CA LEU A 328 22.21 -5.68 2.71
C LEU A 328 23.37 -6.62 3.05
N ILE A 329 24.09 -7.12 2.03
CA ILE A 329 25.29 -7.94 2.21
C ILE A 329 26.39 -7.16 2.95
N ASP A 330 26.71 -5.94 2.52
CA ASP A 330 27.75 -5.11 3.18
C ASP A 330 27.36 -4.77 4.63
N GLU A 331 26.11 -4.40 4.87
CA GLU A 331 25.59 -4.11 6.21
C GLU A 331 25.69 -5.32 7.14
N LEU A 332 25.38 -6.53 6.66
CA LEU A 332 25.44 -7.75 7.46
C LEU A 332 26.86 -8.25 7.69
N LEU A 333 27.72 -8.21 6.67
CA LEU A 333 29.08 -8.77 6.73
C LEU A 333 30.12 -7.79 7.23
N SER A 334 29.92 -6.49 7.06
CA SER A 334 30.92 -5.51 7.46
C SER A 334 30.98 -5.34 8.97
N ARG A 335 32.18 -4.97 9.46
CA ARG A 335 32.40 -4.48 10.82
C ARG A 335 31.99 -3.02 11.01
N ARG A 336 31.44 -2.39 9.96
CA ARG A 336 30.91 -1.04 10.05
C ARG A 336 29.59 -1.08 10.80
N GLU A 337 29.12 0.11 11.14
CA GLU A 337 27.81 0.29 11.70
C GLU A 337 26.72 -0.24 10.76
N LYS A 338 25.83 -1.07 11.30
CA LYS A 338 24.74 -1.73 10.58
C LYS A 338 23.51 -0.83 10.55
N LYS A 339 23.57 0.30 9.85
CA LYS A 339 22.52 1.33 9.85
C LYS A 339 21.14 0.77 9.51
N LEU A 340 21.00 -0.09 8.50
CA LEU A 340 19.70 -0.67 8.13
C LEU A 340 19.18 -1.66 9.18
N PHE A 341 20.05 -2.15 10.07
CA PHE A 341 19.72 -3.08 11.14
C PHE A 341 19.83 -2.47 12.54
N ARG A 342 19.83 -1.14 12.63
CA ARG A 342 19.69 -0.46 13.91
C ARG A 342 18.21 -0.43 14.34
N SER A 343 17.98 -0.72 15.61
CA SER A 343 16.65 -0.78 16.24
C SER A 343 16.07 0.60 16.55
N ASP A 344 16.91 1.63 16.65
CA ASP A 344 16.47 2.98 16.99
C ASP A 344 15.88 3.76 15.83
N PHE A 345 16.14 3.37 14.57
CA PHE A 345 15.48 3.96 13.41
C PHE A 345 14.04 3.44 13.23
N SER A 346 13.11 4.38 13.04
CA SER A 346 11.70 4.10 12.72
C SER A 346 11.34 4.52 11.31
N ASP A 347 12.06 5.49 10.74
CA ASP A 347 11.70 6.15 9.49
C ASP A 347 12.80 5.98 8.44
N VAL A 348 12.40 5.97 7.17
CA VAL A 348 13.29 5.82 6.03
C VAL A 348 12.87 6.66 4.84
N GLY A 349 13.83 7.10 4.04
CA GLY A 349 13.64 7.74 2.75
C GLY A 349 14.54 7.11 1.68
N ILE A 350 14.00 6.77 0.51
CA ILE A 350 14.74 6.11 -0.59
C ILE A 350 14.75 6.99 -1.84
N GLY A 351 15.92 7.52 -2.20
CA GLY A 351 16.17 8.25 -3.44
C GLY A 351 16.84 7.37 -4.49
N LEU A 352 16.33 7.41 -5.72
CA LEU A 352 16.89 6.71 -6.88
C LEU A 352 17.07 7.67 -8.05
N VAL A 353 18.24 7.64 -8.68
CA VAL A 353 18.51 8.41 -9.89
C VAL A 353 19.23 7.54 -10.90
N ALA A 354 18.73 7.53 -12.13
CA ALA A 354 19.45 7.04 -13.31
C ALA A 354 19.98 8.25 -14.08
N ALA A 355 21.28 8.29 -14.33
CA ALA A 355 21.92 9.35 -15.10
C ALA A 355 22.70 8.76 -16.27
N ALA A 356 22.23 9.01 -17.49
CA ALA A 356 22.98 8.78 -18.70
C ALA A 356 23.97 9.93 -18.93
N ASP A 357 25.13 9.64 -19.53
CA ASP A 357 26.11 10.66 -19.93
C ASP A 357 26.69 11.51 -18.77
N SER A 358 26.60 11.05 -17.50
CA SER A 358 27.24 11.73 -16.35
C SER A 358 28.76 11.55 -16.39
N PRO A 359 29.57 12.61 -16.17
CA PRO A 359 31.01 12.53 -15.94
C PRO A 359 31.48 11.69 -14.74
N LEU A 360 30.58 11.12 -13.93
CA LEU A 360 30.88 9.89 -13.16
C LEU A 360 31.41 8.76 -14.08
N ALA A 361 31.30 8.89 -15.41
CA ALA A 361 31.93 8.12 -16.49
C ALA A 361 33.44 7.85 -16.32
N GLY A 362 34.18 8.64 -15.53
CA GLY A 362 35.55 8.28 -15.14
C GLY A 362 35.63 7.05 -14.20
N ILE A 363 34.52 6.73 -13.54
CA ILE A 363 34.30 5.60 -12.62
C ILE A 363 33.33 4.58 -13.26
N CYS A 364 32.25 5.06 -13.90
CA CYS A 364 31.13 4.26 -14.43
C CYS A 364 30.83 4.58 -15.90
N GLY A 365 31.57 3.98 -16.83
CA GLY A 365 31.23 3.84 -18.27
C GLY A 365 30.26 4.86 -18.90
N ASP A 366 29.11 4.38 -19.38
CA ASP A 366 28.14 5.15 -20.18
C ASP A 366 26.97 5.71 -19.37
N GLY A 367 26.76 5.20 -18.15
CA GLY A 367 25.76 5.71 -17.24
C GLY A 367 25.83 5.08 -15.85
N VAL A 368 25.05 5.66 -14.94
CA VAL A 368 25.10 5.33 -13.52
C VAL A 368 23.70 5.29 -12.90
N TYR A 369 23.51 4.32 -12.00
CA TYR A 369 22.41 4.28 -11.05
C TYR A 369 22.91 4.65 -9.66
N LEU A 370 22.22 5.58 -9.02
CA LEU A 370 22.51 6.03 -7.67
C LEU A 370 21.33 5.73 -6.76
N MET A 371 21.61 5.12 -5.61
CA MET A 371 20.65 4.90 -4.55
C MET A 371 21.13 5.58 -3.28
N VAL A 372 20.24 6.36 -2.68
CA VAL A 372 20.43 6.97 -1.36
C VAL A 372 19.32 6.46 -0.46
N ILE A 373 19.69 5.86 0.67
CA ILE A 373 18.75 5.52 1.73
C ILE A 373 19.10 6.39 2.93
N THR A 374 18.16 7.24 3.34
CA THR A 374 18.24 8.02 4.58
C THR A 374 17.39 7.38 5.65
N LEU A 375 17.86 7.41 6.88
CA LEU A 375 17.22 6.80 8.05
C LEU A 375 17.04 7.86 9.11
N GLY A 376 15.96 7.76 9.88
CA GLY A 376 15.64 8.72 10.92
C GLY A 376 14.86 8.13 12.08
N SER A 377 14.99 8.81 13.21
CA SER A 377 14.12 8.64 14.38
C SER A 377 13.63 10.03 14.75
N PRO A 378 12.31 10.29 14.78
CA PRO A 378 11.81 11.62 15.06
C PRO A 378 12.20 12.06 16.48
N LEU A 379 12.36 13.37 16.68
CA LEU A 379 12.47 13.93 18.02
C LEU A 379 11.13 13.72 18.77
N GLU A 380 11.15 13.02 19.90
CA GLU A 380 9.99 12.97 20.78
C GLU A 380 9.72 14.38 21.33
N VAL A 381 8.63 15.00 20.88
CA VAL A 381 8.15 16.24 21.49
C VAL A 381 7.45 15.86 22.79
N SER A 382 8.15 15.99 23.92
CA SER A 382 7.48 15.97 25.22
C SER A 382 6.55 17.18 25.30
N LEU A 383 5.26 16.95 25.08
CA LEU A 383 4.24 17.92 25.47
C LEU A 383 4.19 17.92 26.99
N ASP A 384 5.05 18.75 27.60
CA ASP A 384 4.87 19.19 28.98
C ASP A 384 3.58 20.01 29.02
N ILE A 385 2.46 19.31 29.22
CA ILE A 385 1.22 19.94 29.64
C ILE A 385 1.43 20.32 31.11
N GLU A 386 2.07 21.46 31.35
CA GLU A 386 1.98 22.12 32.65
C GLU A 386 0.51 22.51 32.88
N GLY A 387 -0.05 21.97 33.96
CA GLY A 387 -1.46 22.04 34.33
C GLY A 387 -1.92 23.33 35.01
#